data_AF-A0A0K0D102-F1
#
_entry.id   AF-A0A0K0D102-F1
#
_cell.length_a   1.000
_cell.length_b   1.000
_cell.length_c   1.000
_cell.angle_alpha   90.00
_cell.angle_beta   90.00
_cell.angle_gamma   90.00
#
_symmetry.space_group_name_H-M   'P 1'
#
loop_
_entity.id
_entity.type
_entity.pdbx_description
1 polymer ?
#
loop_
_entity_poly.entity_id
_entity_poly.type
_entity_poly.pdbx_seq_one_letter_code
_entity_poly.pdbx_strand_id
1 'polypeptide(L)'
;MVGLPARGKTYISHKLCRYLNWIGIKTKAFNVGEYRRRACASVKEGDFEFFSPYNIKGTKIRDECARLAIDDMGHYLSSKEGEVAVSILDATNTTRDRRRLIVDYCSNPMFYPPFRVFFVESVCEDEHIVNTNITEVKISSPDYKDIMSHEEATADFLKRIENYKLQYEPLDEHLDSDLSFIKAISCLHFFKMTSVFNAGKSFYVQNVKGHVQSRVVYFLMNIHLLPPLPCISLYQHGESEYNRIGRLGGDSPLSENGVKFAESLKDYFMVSLLNASKNFKAKYTCIFQKYSCFISDVHSSLCVFTLFYFLFHPSSRLTYLIDTYLNGPSSLVVRVPA
;
A
#
# COMPACT_ATOMS: atom_id res chain seq x y z
N MET A 1 -12.49 4.64 3.49
CA MET A 1 -11.59 3.96 4.44
C MET A 1 -12.27 3.75 5.79
N VAL A 2 -11.99 2.64 6.47
CA VAL A 2 -12.52 2.28 7.81
C VAL A 2 -11.36 1.87 8.72
N GLY A 3 -11.49 2.12 10.03
CA GLY A 3 -10.54 1.66 11.05
C GLY A 3 -10.07 2.77 12.00
N LEU A 4 -9.43 2.36 13.10
CA LEU A 4 -8.95 3.25 14.16
C LEU A 4 -7.84 4.22 13.67
N PRO A 5 -7.55 5.31 14.40
CA PRO A 5 -6.40 6.16 14.13
C PRO A 5 -5.06 5.40 14.18
N ALA A 6 -4.05 5.92 13.49
CA ALA A 6 -2.70 5.30 13.36
C ALA A 6 -2.68 3.87 12.76
N ARG A 7 -3.73 3.48 12.02
CA ARG A 7 -3.81 2.19 11.30
C ARG A 7 -3.43 2.29 9.81
N GLY A 8 -2.60 3.27 9.41
CA GLY A 8 -2.13 3.39 8.02
C GLY A 8 -3.18 3.83 6.98
N LYS A 9 -4.40 4.22 7.37
CA LYS A 9 -5.48 4.61 6.43
C LYS A 9 -5.06 5.70 5.43
N THR A 10 -4.43 6.77 5.93
CA THR A 10 -3.93 7.89 5.11
C THR A 10 -2.88 7.40 4.12
N TYR A 11 -1.93 6.59 4.58
CA TYR A 11 -0.89 6.02 3.74
C TYR A 11 -1.46 5.13 2.63
N ILE A 12 -2.35 4.20 2.97
CA ILE A 12 -3.01 3.30 2.02
C ILE A 12 -3.76 4.12 0.97
N SER A 13 -4.46 5.18 1.38
CA SER A 13 -5.25 6.02 0.48
C SER A 13 -4.38 6.80 -0.50
N HIS A 14 -3.29 7.42 -0.04
CA HIS A 14 -2.37 8.11 -0.95
C HIS A 14 -1.69 7.15 -1.94
N LYS A 15 -1.25 5.98 -1.46
CA LYS A 15 -0.67 4.95 -2.34
C LYS A 15 -1.68 4.44 -3.36
N LEU A 16 -2.91 4.19 -2.93
CA LEU A 16 -3.99 3.74 -3.81
C LEU A 16 -4.33 4.80 -4.86
N CYS A 17 -4.50 6.06 -4.46
CA CYS A 17 -4.72 7.17 -5.39
C CYS A 17 -3.57 7.28 -6.39
N ARG A 18 -2.32 7.20 -5.95
CA ARG A 18 -1.15 7.25 -6.84
C ARG A 18 -1.16 6.09 -7.84
N TYR A 19 -1.44 4.87 -7.38
CA TYR A 19 -1.53 3.70 -8.24
C TYR A 19 -2.65 3.81 -9.28
N LEU A 20 -3.86 4.18 -8.85
CA LEU A 20 -5.00 4.31 -9.74
C LEU A 20 -4.79 5.40 -10.79
N ASN A 21 -4.26 6.57 -10.40
CA ASN A 21 -3.88 7.61 -11.37
C ASN A 21 -2.77 7.14 -12.32
N TRP A 22 -1.78 6.39 -11.84
CA TRP A 22 -0.70 5.87 -12.69
C TRP A 22 -1.18 4.90 -13.76
N ILE A 23 -2.22 4.10 -13.48
CA ILE A 23 -2.86 3.23 -14.48
C ILE A 23 -3.91 3.95 -15.34
N GLY A 24 -4.07 5.27 -15.19
CA GLY A 24 -4.98 6.10 -15.99
C GLY A 24 -6.38 6.33 -15.41
N ILE A 25 -6.67 5.85 -14.20
CA ILE A 25 -7.97 6.06 -13.53
C ILE A 25 -7.89 7.31 -12.66
N LYS A 26 -8.55 8.39 -13.09
CA LYS A 26 -8.55 9.68 -12.38
C LYS A 26 -9.11 9.52 -10.97
N THR A 27 -8.24 9.70 -9.98
CA THR A 27 -8.57 9.43 -8.57
C THR A 27 -8.14 10.57 -7.65
N LYS A 28 -9.01 10.98 -6.73
CA LYS A 28 -8.70 11.99 -5.70
C LYS A 28 -8.97 11.47 -4.29
N ALA A 29 -8.10 11.84 -3.34
CA ALA A 29 -8.30 11.55 -1.93
C ALA A 29 -9.03 12.71 -1.24
N PHE A 30 -10.02 12.39 -0.40
CA PHE A 30 -10.75 13.36 0.42
C PHE A 30 -10.52 13.05 1.90
N ASN A 31 -9.83 13.94 2.62
CA ASN A 31 -9.44 13.72 4.02
C ASN A 31 -10.23 14.63 4.96
N VAL A 32 -11.18 14.07 5.72
CA VAL A 32 -12.02 14.85 6.65
C VAL A 32 -11.21 15.61 7.69
N GLY A 33 -10.02 15.11 8.07
CA GLY A 33 -9.12 15.82 8.96
C GLY A 33 -8.70 17.20 8.41
N GLU A 34 -8.62 17.37 7.09
CA GLU A 34 -8.31 18.66 6.45
C GLU A 34 -9.51 19.61 6.47
N TYR A 35 -10.72 19.09 6.30
CA TYR A 35 -11.95 19.88 6.44
C TYR A 35 -12.10 20.39 7.88
N ARG A 36 -11.84 19.52 8.86
CA ARG A 36 -11.83 19.88 10.28
C ARG A 36 -10.82 20.99 10.58
N ARG A 37 -9.57 20.86 10.12
CA ARG A 37 -8.53 21.90 10.31
C ARG A 37 -8.89 23.25 9.68
N ARG A 38 -9.57 23.24 8.52
CA ARG A 38 -10.05 24.48 7.90
C ARG A 38 -11.20 25.12 8.69
N ALA A 39 -12.10 24.32 9.24
CA ALA A 39 -13.26 24.79 9.99
C ALA A 39 -12.92 25.26 11.42
N CYS A 40 -11.87 24.70 12.03
CA CYS A 40 -11.57 24.87 13.46
C CYS A 40 -10.29 25.66 13.75
N ALA A 41 -9.76 26.45 12.81
CA ALA A 41 -8.45 27.12 12.88
C ALA A 41 -8.16 27.98 14.14
N SER A 42 -9.13 28.18 15.04
CA SER A 42 -9.04 28.90 16.31
C SER A 42 -9.17 28.04 17.59
N VAL A 43 -9.47 26.74 17.48
CA VAL A 43 -9.59 25.80 18.61
C VAL A 43 -8.24 25.11 18.81
N LYS A 44 -7.86 24.75 20.05
CA LYS A 44 -6.71 23.86 20.28
C LYS A 44 -6.99 22.48 19.65
N GLU A 45 -6.64 22.32 18.38
CA GLU A 45 -7.14 21.25 17.48
C GLU A 45 -6.59 19.84 17.77
N GLY A 46 -5.58 19.75 18.65
CA GLY A 46 -4.92 18.50 19.01
C GLY A 46 -5.62 17.73 20.13
N ASP A 47 -6.45 18.37 20.95
CA ASP A 47 -6.90 17.78 22.23
C ASP A 47 -7.81 16.56 22.05
N PHE A 48 -7.47 15.46 22.72
CA PHE A 48 -8.26 14.23 22.76
C PHE A 48 -9.72 14.46 23.19
N GLU A 49 -9.99 15.48 24.02
CA GLU A 49 -11.34 15.85 24.46
C GLU A 49 -12.26 16.26 23.31
N PHE A 50 -11.71 16.87 22.25
CA PHE A 50 -12.49 17.18 21.06
C PHE A 50 -13.09 15.90 20.45
N PHE A 51 -12.34 14.79 20.48
CA PHE A 51 -12.74 13.50 19.90
C PHE A 51 -13.53 12.61 20.84
N SER A 52 -13.81 13.06 22.07
CA SER A 52 -14.64 12.29 23.00
C SER A 52 -16.05 12.06 22.44
N PRO A 53 -16.63 10.86 22.61
CA PRO A 53 -18.01 10.58 22.21
C PRO A 53 -19.04 11.40 22.99
N TYR A 54 -18.68 11.86 24.19
CA TYR A 54 -19.53 12.69 25.05
C TYR A 54 -19.50 14.18 24.68
N ASN A 55 -18.59 14.57 23.78
CA ASN A 55 -18.50 15.95 23.31
C ASN A 55 -19.50 16.21 22.17
N ILE A 56 -20.70 16.66 22.53
CA ILE A 56 -21.80 16.94 21.58
C ILE A 56 -21.38 18.00 20.55
N LYS A 57 -20.68 19.06 20.98
CA LYS A 57 -20.22 20.13 20.08
C LYS A 57 -19.18 19.61 19.09
N GLY A 58 -18.17 18.90 19.59
CA GLY A 58 -17.13 18.28 18.76
C GLY A 58 -17.72 17.29 17.76
N THR A 59 -18.72 16.50 18.18
CA THR A 59 -19.41 15.54 17.31
C THR A 59 -20.14 16.24 16.17
N LYS A 60 -20.93 17.29 16.46
CA LYS A 60 -21.61 18.09 15.44
C LYS A 60 -20.65 18.69 14.41
N ILE A 61 -19.52 19.23 14.86
CA ILE A 61 -18.50 19.79 13.96
C ILE A 61 -17.89 18.70 13.07
N ARG A 62 -17.58 17.52 13.62
CA ARG A 62 -17.05 16.39 12.85
C ARG A 62 -18.05 15.88 11.81
N ASP A 63 -19.32 15.80 12.17
CA ASP A 63 -20.39 15.38 11.26
C ASP A 63 -20.54 16.36 10.11
N GLU A 64 -20.51 17.67 10.39
CA GLU A 64 -20.57 18.69 9.33
C GLU A 64 -19.33 18.65 8.42
N CYS A 65 -18.12 18.47 8.98
CA CYS A 65 -16.91 18.31 8.18
C CYS A 65 -16.97 17.07 7.28
N ALA A 66 -17.54 15.98 7.77
CA ALA A 66 -17.74 14.76 7.00
C ALA A 66 -18.78 14.95 5.90
N ARG A 67 -19.89 15.65 6.19
CA ARG A 67 -20.91 16.02 5.21
C ARG A 67 -20.32 16.83 4.06
N LEU A 68 -19.55 17.89 4.37
CA LEU A 68 -18.87 18.71 3.36
C LEU A 68 -17.89 17.89 2.50
N ALA A 69 -17.16 16.95 3.09
CA ALA A 69 -16.26 16.07 2.35
C ALA A 69 -17.01 15.09 1.42
N ILE A 70 -18.19 14.61 1.85
CA ILE A 70 -19.05 13.73 1.05
C ILE A 70 -19.71 14.51 -0.10
N ASP A 71 -20.12 15.75 0.13
CA ASP A 71 -20.65 16.65 -0.89
C ASP A 71 -19.59 16.94 -1.97
N ASP A 72 -18.39 17.34 -1.57
CA ASP A 72 -17.25 17.58 -2.49
C ASP A 72 -16.88 16.31 -3.28
N MET A 73 -16.94 15.15 -2.65
CA MET A 73 -16.76 13.85 -3.32
C MET A 73 -17.84 13.61 -4.38
N GLY A 74 -19.10 13.85 -4.03
CA GLY A 74 -20.24 13.71 -4.94
C GLY A 74 -20.12 14.67 -6.13
N HIS A 75 -19.70 15.91 -5.89
CA HIS A 75 -19.42 16.89 -6.93
C HIS A 75 -18.30 16.42 -7.86
N TYR A 76 -17.17 15.97 -7.32
CA TYR A 76 -16.03 15.48 -8.12
C TYR A 76 -16.40 14.30 -9.04
N LEU A 77 -17.25 13.39 -8.57
CA LEU A 77 -17.70 12.23 -9.36
C LEU A 77 -18.80 12.61 -10.37
N SER A 78 -19.76 13.44 -9.96
CA SER A 78 -20.88 13.85 -10.84
C SER A 78 -20.46 14.83 -11.92
N SER A 79 -19.49 15.72 -11.67
CA SER A 79 -18.91 16.62 -12.67
C SER A 79 -18.02 15.91 -13.69
N LYS A 80 -17.79 14.60 -13.51
CA LYS A 80 -16.87 13.77 -14.30
C LYS A 80 -15.42 14.28 -14.28
N GLU A 81 -15.03 15.03 -13.24
CA GLU A 81 -13.64 15.40 -13.01
C GLU A 81 -12.77 14.16 -12.72
N GLY A 82 -13.35 13.13 -12.11
CA GLY A 82 -12.71 11.83 -11.93
C GLY A 82 -13.68 10.65 -11.92
N GLU A 83 -13.09 9.46 -11.90
CA GLU A 83 -13.82 8.18 -11.95
C GLU A 83 -13.89 7.51 -10.58
N VAL A 84 -12.91 7.78 -9.71
CA VAL A 84 -12.82 7.18 -8.38
C VAL A 84 -12.52 8.26 -7.35
N ALA A 85 -13.26 8.25 -6.24
CA ALA A 85 -12.95 9.07 -5.09
C ALA A 85 -12.58 8.17 -3.90
N VAL A 86 -11.43 8.44 -3.29
CA VAL A 86 -10.96 7.70 -2.11
C VAL A 86 -11.14 8.58 -0.88
N SER A 87 -12.18 8.30 -0.11
CA SER A 87 -12.49 9.10 1.07
C SER A 87 -11.86 8.51 2.33
N ILE A 88 -10.93 9.27 2.92
CA ILE A 88 -10.39 9.07 4.27
C ILE A 88 -11.29 9.87 5.22
N LEU A 89 -12.40 9.25 5.60
CA LEU A 89 -13.23 9.82 6.63
C LEU A 89 -12.66 9.39 7.98
N ASP A 90 -11.67 10.16 8.46
CA ASP A 90 -11.17 10.02 9.82
C ASP A 90 -12.35 10.21 10.77
N ALA A 91 -12.41 9.40 11.84
CA ALA A 91 -13.41 9.48 12.91
C ALA A 91 -14.85 9.01 12.61
N THR A 92 -15.28 8.89 11.35
CA THR A 92 -16.70 8.69 11.05
C THR A 92 -17.07 7.27 10.66
N ASN A 93 -16.26 6.53 9.90
CA ASN A 93 -16.69 5.21 9.41
C ASN A 93 -16.59 4.07 10.44
N THR A 94 -16.29 4.40 11.70
CA THR A 94 -16.17 3.41 12.76
C THR A 94 -17.52 2.85 13.20
N THR A 95 -18.66 3.52 12.94
CA THR A 95 -20.00 2.99 13.25
C THR A 95 -20.74 2.52 12.00
N ARG A 96 -21.65 1.55 12.13
CA ARG A 96 -22.49 1.06 11.04
C ARG A 96 -23.43 2.14 10.51
N ASP A 97 -24.03 2.94 11.38
CA ASP A 97 -24.97 4.00 10.97
C ASP A 97 -24.31 5.02 10.03
N ARG A 98 -23.07 5.40 10.30
CA ARG A 98 -22.33 6.30 9.42
C ARG A 98 -21.94 5.64 8.10
N ARG A 99 -21.62 4.34 8.10
CA ARG A 99 -21.39 3.60 6.85
C ARG A 99 -22.66 3.53 6.00
N ARG A 100 -23.82 3.31 6.61
CA ARG A 100 -25.13 3.33 5.94
C ARG A 100 -25.42 4.70 5.32
N LEU A 101 -25.19 5.79 6.05
CA LEU A 101 -25.37 7.15 5.51
C LEU A 101 -24.57 7.38 4.23
N ILE A 102 -23.34 6.85 4.14
CA ILE A 102 -22.50 6.95 2.93
C ILE A 102 -23.06 6.10 1.80
N VAL A 103 -23.55 4.90 2.10
CA VAL A 103 -24.18 4.02 1.10
C VAL A 103 -25.45 4.67 0.55
N ASP A 104 -26.28 5.24 1.42
CA ASP A 104 -27.52 5.93 1.05
C ASP A 104 -27.23 7.17 0.21
N TYR A 105 -26.23 7.97 0.60
CA TYR A 105 -25.79 9.12 -0.20
C TYR A 105 -25.31 8.70 -1.60
N CYS A 106 -24.47 7.66 -1.69
CA CYS A 106 -23.95 7.17 -2.97
C CYS A 106 -25.02 6.52 -3.86
N SER A 107 -26.07 5.97 -3.24
CA SER A 107 -27.20 5.33 -3.91
C SER A 107 -28.33 6.31 -4.22
N ASN A 108 -28.17 7.59 -3.89
CA ASN A 108 -29.18 8.61 -4.10
C ASN A 108 -29.57 8.67 -5.60
N PRO A 109 -30.87 8.60 -5.94
CA PRO A 109 -31.35 8.66 -7.33
C PRO A 109 -30.92 9.91 -8.11
N MET A 110 -30.48 10.97 -7.42
CA MET A 110 -29.90 12.17 -8.03
C MET A 110 -28.62 11.86 -8.83
N PHE A 111 -27.90 10.79 -8.50
CA PHE A 111 -26.70 10.36 -9.21
C PHE A 111 -27.06 9.27 -10.23
N TYR A 112 -26.85 9.55 -11.52
CA TYR A 112 -27.07 8.59 -12.60
C TYR A 112 -25.81 8.39 -13.45
N PRO A 113 -25.21 7.18 -13.47
CA PRO A 113 -25.53 6.02 -12.63
C PRO A 113 -25.18 6.24 -11.14
N PRO A 114 -25.76 5.46 -10.21
CA PRO A 114 -25.43 5.57 -8.79
C PRO A 114 -23.96 5.23 -8.54
N PHE A 115 -23.36 5.84 -7.53
CA PHE A 115 -21.97 5.61 -7.19
C PHE A 115 -21.80 4.25 -6.52
N ARG A 116 -20.79 3.50 -6.94
CA ARG A 116 -20.43 2.22 -6.30
C ARG A 116 -19.55 2.50 -5.08
N VAL A 117 -19.93 1.95 -3.94
CA VAL A 117 -19.15 2.05 -2.69
C VAL A 117 -18.30 0.79 -2.51
N PHE A 118 -17.04 0.98 -2.12
CA PHE A 118 -16.12 -0.10 -1.73
C PHE A 118 -15.38 0.29 -0.46
N PHE A 119 -15.63 -0.41 0.64
CA PHE A 119 -14.98 -0.13 1.91
C PHE A 119 -13.63 -0.83 2.01
N VAL A 120 -12.62 -0.10 2.48
CA VAL A 120 -11.30 -0.64 2.81
C VAL A 120 -11.08 -0.42 4.30
N GLU A 121 -11.15 -1.49 5.08
CA GLU A 121 -10.89 -1.49 6.51
C GLU A 121 -9.45 -1.91 6.78
N SER A 122 -8.75 -1.11 7.60
CA SER A 122 -7.41 -1.42 8.08
C SER A 122 -7.45 -1.74 9.57
N VAL A 123 -7.19 -3.00 9.91
CA VAL A 123 -7.13 -3.49 11.30
C VAL A 123 -5.69 -3.85 11.62
N CYS A 124 -5.18 -3.28 12.71
CA CYS A 124 -3.86 -3.60 13.27
C CYS A 124 -3.95 -3.65 14.79
N GLU A 125 -3.53 -4.77 15.37
CA GLU A 125 -3.52 -5.00 16.83
C GLU A 125 -2.10 -4.92 17.41
N ASP A 126 -1.08 -4.90 16.55
CA ASP A 126 0.33 -4.81 16.94
C ASP A 126 0.67 -3.40 17.47
N GLU A 127 0.86 -3.30 18.80
CA GLU A 127 1.19 -2.05 19.47
C GLU A 127 2.49 -1.40 18.96
N HIS A 128 3.48 -2.18 18.53
CA HIS A 128 4.73 -1.65 18.01
C HIS A 128 4.46 -0.86 16.71
N ILE A 129 3.70 -1.44 15.78
CA ILE A 129 3.32 -0.77 14.52
C ILE A 129 2.55 0.52 14.81
N VAL A 130 1.63 0.47 15.77
CA VAL A 130 0.82 1.61 16.16
C VAL A 130 1.69 2.71 16.73
N ASN A 131 2.59 2.38 17.65
CA ASN A 131 3.51 3.33 18.25
C ASN A 131 4.44 3.97 17.19
N THR A 132 5.02 3.18 16.29
CA THR A 132 5.82 3.71 15.17
C THR A 132 5.00 4.66 14.28
N ASN A 133 3.76 4.29 13.93
CA ASN A 133 2.90 5.15 13.12
C ASN A 133 2.54 6.46 13.84
N ILE A 134 2.38 6.42 15.17
CA ILE A 134 2.12 7.62 15.97
C ILE A 134 3.35 8.51 15.93
N THR A 135 4.53 7.97 16.28
CA THR A 135 5.76 8.75 16.42
C THR A 135 6.24 9.34 15.10
N GLU A 136 6.25 8.56 14.02
CA GLU A 136 6.79 9.00 12.73
C GLU A 136 5.85 9.96 11.97
N VAL A 137 4.53 9.69 12.00
CA VAL A 137 3.58 10.36 11.09
C VAL A 137 2.60 11.28 11.82
N LYS A 138 2.23 10.98 13.07
CA LYS A 138 1.16 11.72 13.75
C LYS A 138 1.68 12.84 14.63
N ILE A 139 2.85 12.68 15.25
CA ILE A 139 3.43 13.80 16.01
C ILE A 139 3.92 14.92 15.08
N SER A 140 4.34 14.60 13.86
CA SER A 140 4.68 15.59 12.82
C SER A 140 3.45 16.23 12.15
N SER A 141 2.23 15.84 12.56
CA SER A 141 0.99 16.40 12.02
C SER A 141 0.78 17.84 12.48
N PRO A 142 0.14 18.71 11.66
CA PRO A 142 -0.24 20.06 12.08
C PRO A 142 -1.10 20.11 13.35
N ASP A 143 -1.77 19.01 13.70
CA ASP A 143 -2.57 18.88 14.92
C ASP A 143 -1.72 19.01 16.22
N TYR A 144 -0.42 18.67 16.17
CA TYR A 144 0.49 18.62 17.33
C TYR A 144 1.76 19.44 17.15
N LYS A 145 2.14 19.72 15.89
CA LYS A 145 3.34 20.47 15.55
C LYS A 145 3.31 21.86 16.19
N ASP A 146 4.39 22.20 16.89
CA ASP A 146 4.61 23.50 17.56
C ASP A 146 3.60 23.82 18.69
N ILE A 147 2.76 22.85 19.10
CA ILE A 147 1.73 23.03 20.16
C ILE A 147 2.06 22.21 21.42
N MET A 148 2.54 20.97 21.25
CA MET A 148 2.83 20.04 22.35
C MET A 148 4.22 19.42 22.21
N SER A 149 4.80 18.97 23.32
CA SER A 149 6.00 18.14 23.27
C SER A 149 5.71 16.76 22.65
N HIS A 150 6.75 16.05 22.21
CA HIS A 150 6.61 14.71 21.63
C HIS A 150 5.91 13.72 22.59
N GLU A 151 6.22 13.81 23.88
CA GLU A 151 5.66 12.93 24.92
C GLU A 151 4.17 13.23 25.17
N GLU A 152 3.82 14.51 25.31
CA GLU A 152 2.44 14.95 25.49
C GLU A 152 1.57 14.63 24.27
N ALA A 153 2.07 14.87 23.06
CA ALA A 153 1.37 14.55 21.82
C ALA A 153 1.11 13.03 21.69
N THR A 154 2.05 12.20 22.13
CA THR A 154 1.87 10.75 22.14
C THR A 154 0.78 10.33 23.14
N ALA A 155 0.82 10.86 24.35
CA ALA A 155 -0.17 10.57 25.39
C ALA A 155 -1.59 11.04 24.99
N ASP A 156 -1.70 12.23 24.40
CA ASP A 156 -2.94 12.74 23.84
C ASP A 156 -3.48 11.83 22.73
N PHE A 157 -2.63 11.45 21.78
CA PHE A 157 -3.05 10.63 20.66
C PHE A 157 -3.51 9.22 21.08
N LEU A 158 -2.89 8.65 22.12
CA LEU A 158 -3.34 7.38 22.71
C LEU A 158 -4.74 7.52 23.32
N LYS A 159 -5.00 8.56 24.11
CA LYS A 159 -6.36 8.85 24.63
C LYS A 159 -7.37 9.07 23.52
N ARG A 160 -6.96 9.74 22.44
CA ARG A 160 -7.78 9.90 21.24
C ARG A 160 -8.13 8.54 20.63
N ILE A 161 -7.20 7.59 20.53
CA ILE A 161 -7.50 6.22 20.07
C ILE A 161 -8.51 5.53 20.98
N GLU A 162 -8.36 5.64 22.31
CA GLU A 162 -9.31 5.05 23.26
C GLU A 162 -10.73 5.60 23.08
N ASN A 163 -10.89 6.91 22.86
CA ASN A 163 -12.19 7.51 22.56
C ASN A 163 -12.84 6.90 21.30
N TYR A 164 -12.06 6.55 20.27
CA TYR A 164 -12.59 5.87 19.08
C TYR A 164 -12.91 4.40 19.31
N LYS A 165 -12.14 3.70 20.16
CA LYS A 165 -12.42 2.30 20.48
C LYS A 165 -13.80 2.13 21.12
N LEU A 166 -14.26 3.09 21.91
CA LEU A 166 -15.59 3.07 22.54
C LEU A 166 -16.75 3.01 21.55
N GLN A 167 -16.56 3.48 20.31
CA GLN A 167 -17.60 3.52 19.26
C GLN A 167 -17.25 2.65 18.05
N TYR A 168 -16.18 1.85 18.13
CA TYR A 168 -15.70 1.14 16.95
C TYR A 168 -16.45 -0.17 16.72
N GLU A 169 -17.20 -0.19 15.62
CA GLU A 169 -17.93 -1.32 15.08
C GLU A 169 -17.23 -1.79 13.80
N PRO A 170 -16.35 -2.82 13.87
CA PRO A 170 -15.64 -3.32 12.70
C PRO A 170 -16.60 -3.86 11.65
N LEU A 171 -16.14 -3.94 10.39
CA LEU A 171 -16.92 -4.62 9.35
C LEU A 171 -17.01 -6.12 9.66
N ASP A 172 -18.22 -6.63 9.51
CA ASP A 172 -18.58 -8.01 9.85
C ASP A 172 -19.29 -8.68 8.67
N GLU A 173 -18.95 -9.94 8.39
CA GLU A 173 -19.45 -10.65 7.21
C GLU A 173 -20.95 -10.96 7.24
N HIS A 174 -21.51 -11.14 8.44
CA HIS A 174 -22.90 -11.47 8.63
C HIS A 174 -23.74 -10.20 8.72
N LEU A 175 -23.27 -9.21 9.47
CA LEU A 175 -24.02 -7.98 9.71
C LEU A 175 -23.93 -6.97 8.55
N ASP A 176 -22.82 -6.99 7.78
CA ASP A 176 -22.57 -6.08 6.65
C ASP A 176 -22.55 -6.84 5.31
N SER A 177 -23.36 -7.90 5.19
CA SER A 177 -23.34 -8.85 4.05
C SER A 177 -23.71 -8.25 2.68
N ASP A 178 -24.42 -7.12 2.67
CA ASP A 178 -24.81 -6.36 1.51
C ASP A 178 -23.68 -5.45 0.98
N LEU A 179 -22.69 -5.14 1.83
CA LEU A 179 -21.60 -4.22 1.51
C LEU A 179 -20.50 -4.89 0.68
N SER A 180 -19.86 -4.09 -0.17
CA SER A 180 -18.62 -4.48 -0.86
C SER A 180 -17.43 -3.97 -0.08
N PHE A 181 -16.59 -4.86 0.44
CA PHE A 181 -15.45 -4.44 1.25
C PHE A 181 -14.25 -5.38 1.20
N ILE A 182 -13.11 -4.84 1.58
CA ILE A 182 -11.91 -5.56 1.93
C ILE A 182 -11.51 -5.18 3.36
N LYS A 183 -11.34 -6.19 4.20
CA LYS A 183 -10.76 -6.07 5.53
C LYS A 183 -9.32 -6.55 5.45
N ALA A 184 -8.41 -5.60 5.50
CA ALA A 184 -6.98 -5.86 5.61
C ALA A 184 -6.65 -6.03 7.09
N ILE A 185 -6.58 -7.28 7.54
CA ILE A 185 -6.10 -7.63 8.88
C ILE A 185 -4.59 -7.75 8.77
N SER A 186 -3.87 -6.66 9.05
CA SER A 186 -2.43 -6.64 8.85
C SER A 186 -1.66 -6.21 10.09
N CYS A 187 -0.99 -7.19 10.70
CA CYS A 187 0.36 -7.01 11.21
C CYS A 187 1.30 -7.11 10.00
N LEU A 188 1.68 -5.99 9.40
CA LEU A 188 2.48 -5.99 8.17
C LEU A 188 3.98 -6.18 8.46
N HIS A 189 4.31 -7.12 9.34
CA HIS A 189 5.65 -7.60 9.63
C HIS A 189 6.08 -8.60 8.53
N PHE A 190 6.83 -8.17 7.52
CA PHE A 190 7.50 -9.11 6.61
C PHE A 190 8.94 -9.35 7.10
N PHE A 191 9.14 -9.88 8.31
CA PHE A 191 10.42 -10.53 8.69
C PHE A 191 10.35 -11.27 10.04
N LYS A 192 9.54 -12.34 10.15
CA LYS A 192 9.80 -13.39 11.15
C LYS A 192 9.32 -14.74 10.63
N MET A 193 10.17 -15.37 9.82
CA MET A 193 10.08 -16.79 9.47
C MET A 193 10.73 -17.58 10.60
N THR A 194 10.09 -17.63 11.76
CA THR A 194 10.38 -18.64 12.77
C THR A 194 9.14 -18.81 13.64
N SER A 195 8.74 -20.07 13.79
CA SER A 195 7.69 -20.56 14.70
C SER A 195 6.26 -20.52 14.16
N VAL A 196 5.82 -21.73 13.86
CA VAL A 196 4.45 -22.20 13.65
C VAL A 196 3.54 -21.70 14.80
N PHE A 197 2.30 -21.33 14.46
CA PHE A 197 1.21 -20.86 15.32
C PHE A 197 1.31 -19.41 15.84
N ASN A 198 0.77 -18.44 15.08
CA ASN A 198 -0.12 -17.38 15.59
C ASN A 198 -0.62 -16.44 14.47
N ALA A 199 -1.94 -16.39 14.30
CA ALA A 199 -2.80 -15.38 13.66
C ALA A 199 -2.13 -14.17 12.93
N GLY A 200 -1.53 -14.37 11.76
CA GLY A 200 -0.79 -13.30 11.07
C GLY A 200 -1.04 -13.24 9.57
N LYS A 201 -1.74 -12.17 9.13
CA LYS A 201 -1.97 -11.72 7.73
C LYS A 201 -3.08 -12.45 6.98
N SER A 202 -4.31 -11.98 7.17
CA SER A 202 -5.45 -12.39 6.35
C SER A 202 -6.10 -11.17 5.70
N PHE A 203 -6.46 -11.32 4.44
CA PHE A 203 -7.37 -10.39 3.77
C PHE A 203 -8.71 -11.09 3.69
N TYR A 204 -9.75 -10.40 4.15
CA TYR A 204 -11.12 -10.82 3.90
C TYR A 204 -11.71 -9.90 2.85
N VAL A 205 -12.31 -10.47 1.82
CA VAL A 205 -12.81 -9.74 0.65
C VAL A 205 -14.22 -10.22 0.37
N GLN A 206 -15.18 -9.30 0.33
CA GLN A 206 -16.59 -9.59 0.14
C GLN A 206 -17.20 -8.73 -0.96
N ASN A 207 -18.06 -9.37 -1.78
CA ASN A 207 -18.94 -8.73 -2.75
C ASN A 207 -18.23 -7.78 -3.73
N VAL A 208 -17.11 -8.22 -4.33
CA VAL A 208 -16.34 -7.40 -5.29
C VAL A 208 -17.10 -7.26 -6.61
N LYS A 209 -17.42 -6.01 -6.95
CA LYS A 209 -18.22 -5.60 -8.12
C LYS A 209 -17.39 -4.81 -9.12
N GLY A 210 -16.95 -5.50 -10.18
CA GLY A 210 -16.31 -4.88 -11.34
C GLY A 210 -14.79 -4.71 -11.22
N HIS A 211 -14.17 -4.35 -12.34
CA HIS A 211 -12.72 -4.43 -12.51
C HIS A 211 -11.91 -3.49 -11.61
N VAL A 212 -12.42 -2.29 -11.32
CA VAL A 212 -11.73 -1.31 -10.46
C VAL A 212 -11.56 -1.87 -9.05
N GLN A 213 -12.62 -2.44 -8.47
CA GLN A 213 -12.57 -3.02 -7.12
C GLN A 213 -11.61 -4.21 -7.07
N SER A 214 -11.59 -5.07 -8.10
CA SER A 214 -10.61 -6.17 -8.19
C SER A 214 -9.16 -5.66 -8.25
N ARG A 215 -8.90 -4.57 -8.98
CA ARG A 215 -7.57 -3.93 -9.01
C ARG A 215 -7.19 -3.33 -7.66
N VAL A 216 -8.15 -2.73 -6.95
CA VAL A 216 -7.93 -2.23 -5.59
C VAL A 216 -7.53 -3.38 -4.65
N VAL A 217 -8.27 -4.50 -4.67
CA VAL A 217 -7.95 -5.70 -3.88
C VAL A 217 -6.55 -6.21 -4.23
N TYR A 218 -6.27 -6.40 -5.52
CA TYR A 218 -4.95 -6.85 -5.98
C TYR A 218 -3.83 -5.93 -5.52
N PHE A 219 -4.01 -4.62 -5.63
CA PHE A 219 -3.02 -3.66 -5.16
C PHE A 219 -2.79 -3.78 -3.65
N LEU A 220 -3.87 -3.81 -2.86
CA LEU A 220 -3.80 -3.89 -1.40
C LEU A 220 -3.12 -5.19 -0.90
N MET A 221 -3.29 -6.30 -1.62
CA MET A 221 -2.59 -7.56 -1.31
C MET A 221 -1.08 -7.50 -1.59
N ASN A 222 -0.61 -6.57 -2.43
CA ASN A 222 0.78 -6.48 -2.87
C ASN A 222 1.55 -5.29 -2.26
N ILE A 223 0.89 -4.38 -1.54
CA ILE A 223 1.57 -3.27 -0.88
C ILE A 223 2.23 -3.70 0.43
N HIS A 224 3.43 -3.16 0.65
CA HIS A 224 4.16 -3.28 1.91
C HIS A 224 4.08 -1.94 2.66
N LEU A 225 3.60 -1.98 3.91
CA LEU A 225 3.34 -0.78 4.73
C LEU A 225 4.44 -0.45 5.75
N LEU A 226 5.30 -1.40 6.13
CA LEU A 226 6.30 -1.17 7.19
C LEU A 226 7.73 -1.00 6.67
N PRO A 227 8.51 -0.11 7.30
CA PRO A 227 9.95 -0.07 7.13
C PRO A 227 10.68 -1.27 7.77
N PRO A 228 11.92 -1.55 7.33
CA PRO A 228 12.62 -0.85 6.25
C PRO A 228 12.00 -1.22 4.90
N LEU A 229 11.47 -0.21 4.18
CA LEU A 229 11.16 -0.39 2.78
C LEU A 229 12.50 -0.77 2.12
N PRO A 230 12.53 -1.80 1.26
CA PRO A 230 13.74 -2.05 0.49
C PRO A 230 14.10 -0.76 -0.24
N CYS A 231 15.36 -0.33 -0.13
CA CYS A 231 15.87 0.76 -0.95
C CYS A 231 15.68 0.32 -2.41
N ILE A 232 14.84 1.04 -3.16
CA ILE A 232 14.62 0.75 -4.57
C ILE A 232 15.61 1.62 -5.35
N SER A 233 16.75 1.05 -5.71
CA SER A 233 17.71 1.71 -6.58
C SER A 233 17.33 1.46 -8.05
N LEU A 234 17.13 2.54 -8.80
CA LEU A 234 16.80 2.49 -10.23
C LEU A 234 17.96 3.07 -11.02
N TYR A 235 18.44 2.31 -12.01
CA TYR A 235 19.48 2.74 -12.94
C TYR A 235 19.07 2.41 -14.37
N GLN A 236 19.55 3.19 -15.31
CA GLN A 236 19.52 2.80 -16.71
C GLN A 236 20.63 1.77 -16.98
N HIS A 237 20.59 1.14 -18.14
CA HIS A 237 21.73 0.39 -18.63
C HIS A 237 22.94 1.32 -18.85
N GLY A 238 24.15 0.77 -18.82
CA GLY A 238 25.35 1.52 -19.22
C GLY A 238 25.23 2.06 -20.65
N GLU A 239 26.03 3.07 -20.99
CA GLU A 239 26.09 3.63 -22.35
C GLU A 239 26.23 2.49 -23.38
N SER A 240 25.37 2.50 -24.41
CA SER A 240 25.43 1.56 -25.53
C SER A 240 25.97 2.22 -26.78
N GLU A 241 26.43 1.43 -27.75
CA GLU A 241 26.89 1.95 -29.04
C GLU A 241 25.80 2.77 -29.76
N TYR A 242 24.52 2.42 -29.61
CA TYR A 242 23.42 3.23 -30.15
C TYR A 242 23.22 4.57 -29.43
N ASN A 243 23.55 4.65 -28.14
CA ASN A 243 23.53 5.94 -27.46
C ASN A 243 24.61 6.88 -28.01
N ARG A 244 25.81 6.37 -28.34
CA ARG A 244 26.90 7.17 -28.91
C ARG A 244 26.54 7.81 -30.24
N ILE A 245 25.81 7.09 -31.08
CA ILE A 245 25.37 7.57 -32.40
C ILE A 245 23.99 8.26 -32.36
N GLY A 246 23.39 8.44 -31.17
CA GLY A 246 22.08 9.09 -31.01
C GLY A 246 20.89 8.28 -31.56
N ARG A 247 21.04 6.98 -31.74
CA ARG A 247 20.00 6.09 -32.26
C ARG A 247 19.09 5.61 -31.12
N LEU A 248 17.78 5.76 -31.30
CA LEU A 248 16.76 5.28 -30.37
C LEU A 248 16.37 3.83 -30.69
N GLY A 249 16.04 3.05 -29.65
CA GLY A 249 15.62 1.65 -29.76
C GLY A 249 16.74 0.68 -30.14
N GLY A 250 16.39 -0.56 -30.47
CA GLY A 250 17.35 -1.61 -30.88
C GLY A 250 18.03 -2.35 -29.72
N ASP A 251 18.90 -3.30 -30.06
CA ASP A 251 19.61 -4.19 -29.13
C ASP A 251 21.13 -4.15 -29.38
N SER A 252 21.71 -2.95 -29.30
CA SER A 252 23.16 -2.76 -29.48
C SER A 252 23.94 -3.13 -28.22
N PRO A 253 25.19 -3.61 -28.36
CA PRO A 253 26.05 -3.91 -27.22
C PRO A 253 26.37 -2.64 -26.39
N LEU A 254 26.84 -2.89 -25.16
CA LEU A 254 27.41 -1.84 -24.32
C LEU A 254 28.67 -1.27 -24.97
N SER A 255 28.85 0.03 -24.75
CA SER A 255 30.07 0.72 -25.09
C SER A 255 31.16 0.47 -24.05
N GLU A 256 32.40 0.84 -24.33
CA GLU A 256 33.49 0.78 -23.32
C GLU A 256 33.13 1.52 -22.03
N ASN A 257 32.44 2.67 -22.12
CA ASN A 257 31.99 3.41 -20.95
C ASN A 257 30.85 2.68 -20.25
N GLY A 258 29.96 2.03 -21.01
CA GLY A 258 28.89 1.18 -20.47
C GLY A 258 29.43 -0.01 -19.67
N VAL A 259 30.53 -0.62 -20.12
CA VAL A 259 31.22 -1.70 -19.39
C VAL A 259 31.83 -1.17 -18.09
N LYS A 260 32.55 -0.05 -18.12
CA LYS A 260 33.10 0.59 -16.91
C LYS A 260 32.02 0.96 -15.90
N PHE A 261 30.87 1.43 -16.37
CA PHE A 261 29.71 1.69 -15.52
C PHE A 261 29.18 0.41 -14.87
N ALA A 262 29.07 -0.69 -15.62
CA ALA A 262 28.62 -1.98 -15.09
C ALA A 262 29.57 -2.52 -14.01
N GLU A 263 30.88 -2.37 -14.20
CA GLU A 263 31.91 -2.73 -13.19
C GLU A 263 31.77 -1.86 -11.93
N SER A 264 31.67 -0.54 -12.09
CA SER A 264 31.51 0.39 -10.96
C SER A 264 30.21 0.12 -10.18
N LEU A 265 29.13 -0.24 -10.89
CA LEU A 265 27.84 -0.59 -10.29
C LEU A 265 27.94 -1.88 -9.47
N LYS A 266 28.67 -2.90 -9.99
CA LYS A 266 28.96 -4.13 -9.25
C LYS A 266 29.71 -3.82 -7.96
N ASP A 267 30.75 -3.00 -8.03
CA ASP A 267 31.58 -2.66 -6.88
C ASP A 267 30.79 -1.88 -5.83
N TYR A 268 29.94 -0.93 -6.25
CA TYR A 268 29.04 -0.20 -5.37
C TYR A 268 28.13 -1.14 -4.56
N PHE A 269 27.53 -2.15 -5.21
CA PHE A 269 26.67 -3.11 -4.53
C PHE A 269 27.46 -4.07 -3.65
N MET A 270 28.63 -4.55 -4.08
CA MET A 270 29.51 -5.37 -3.25
C MET A 270 29.84 -4.69 -1.92
N VAL A 271 30.26 -3.42 -1.96
CA VAL A 271 30.55 -2.61 -0.76
C VAL A 271 29.28 -2.38 0.08
N SER A 272 28.16 -2.05 -0.57
CA SER A 272 26.89 -1.81 0.11
C SER A 272 26.33 -3.06 0.81
N LEU A 273 26.56 -4.24 0.24
CA LEU A 273 26.17 -5.54 0.79
C LEU A 273 27.05 -5.95 1.98
N LEU A 274 28.35 -5.70 1.91
CA LEU A 274 29.27 -5.98 3.03
C LEU A 274 28.97 -5.11 4.25
N ASN A 275 28.56 -3.85 4.04
CA ASN A 275 28.23 -2.92 5.12
C ASN A 275 26.82 -3.10 5.68
N ALA A 276 25.92 -3.77 4.96
CA ALA A 276 24.55 -3.99 5.39
C ALA A 276 24.34 -5.48 5.68
N SER A 277 24.14 -5.84 6.96
CA SER A 277 23.66 -7.17 7.38
C SER A 277 22.20 -7.40 6.93
N LYS A 278 21.94 -7.32 5.62
CA LYS A 278 20.62 -7.31 4.99
C LYS A 278 20.59 -8.28 3.82
N ASN A 279 19.56 -9.12 3.79
CA ASN A 279 19.22 -9.95 2.64
C ASN A 279 18.86 -9.07 1.43
N PHE A 280 19.73 -9.07 0.41
CA PHE A 280 19.50 -8.37 -0.84
C PHE A 280 18.73 -9.27 -1.82
N LYS A 281 17.68 -8.73 -2.43
CA LYS A 281 16.96 -9.37 -3.53
C LYS A 281 17.08 -8.49 -4.77
N ALA A 282 17.90 -8.90 -5.73
CA ALA A 282 17.95 -8.28 -7.04
C ALA A 282 16.78 -8.79 -7.90
N LYS A 283 16.05 -7.88 -8.55
CA LYS A 283 15.11 -8.21 -9.62
C LYS A 283 15.55 -7.50 -10.88
N TYR A 284 15.73 -8.24 -11.96
CA TYR A 284 16.11 -7.73 -13.27
C TYR A 284 14.93 -7.86 -14.22
N THR A 285 14.60 -6.78 -14.93
CA THR A 285 13.56 -6.78 -15.97
C THR A 285 14.11 -6.07 -17.20
N CYS A 286 14.82 -6.80 -18.06
CA CYS A 286 15.15 -6.35 -19.41
C CYS A 286 15.09 -7.56 -20.35
N ILE A 287 14.35 -7.44 -21.45
CA ILE A 287 14.19 -8.47 -22.49
C ILE A 287 15.31 -8.36 -23.55
N PHE A 288 15.95 -7.18 -23.63
CA PHE A 288 17.07 -6.92 -24.54
C PHE A 288 18.38 -7.49 -23.98
N GLN A 289 19.29 -7.96 -24.85
CA GLN A 289 20.63 -8.41 -24.48
C GLN A 289 21.45 -7.23 -23.94
N LYS A 290 21.21 -6.88 -22.69
CA LYS A 290 22.04 -5.96 -21.90
C LYS A 290 22.60 -6.73 -20.71
N TYR A 291 23.26 -7.85 -21.02
CA TYR A 291 23.93 -8.70 -20.05
C TYR A 291 25.39 -8.25 -19.89
N SER A 292 25.71 -7.69 -18.72
CA SER A 292 27.06 -7.81 -18.16
C SER A 292 27.14 -7.72 -16.63
N CYS A 293 26.02 -7.60 -15.89
CA CYS A 293 26.03 -7.67 -14.43
C CYS A 293 25.55 -9.05 -13.95
N PHE A 294 26.42 -10.06 -14.04
CA PHE A 294 26.24 -11.31 -13.30
C PHE A 294 26.96 -11.20 -11.95
N ILE A 295 26.18 -11.10 -10.86
CA ILE A 295 26.66 -11.50 -9.53
C ILE A 295 26.27 -12.97 -9.40
N SER A 296 27.12 -13.86 -9.92
CA SER A 296 27.10 -15.27 -9.55
C SER A 296 28.01 -15.43 -8.32
N ASP A 297 27.51 -16.17 -7.33
CA ASP A 297 28.17 -16.56 -6.08
C ASP A 297 28.09 -15.59 -4.90
N VAL A 298 27.02 -15.76 -4.13
CA VAL A 298 27.12 -15.67 -2.66
C VAL A 298 26.58 -16.98 -2.10
N HIS A 299 27.50 -17.88 -1.73
CA HIS A 299 27.21 -19.07 -0.93
C HIS A 299 26.66 -18.63 0.44
N SER A 300 25.33 -18.67 0.59
CA SER A 300 24.64 -18.92 1.87
C SER A 300 23.14 -19.01 1.62
N SER A 301 22.65 -20.24 1.46
CA SER A 301 21.33 -20.72 1.88
C SER A 301 20.17 -19.70 1.93
N LEU A 302 19.60 -19.35 0.77
CA LEU A 302 18.17 -19.36 0.41
C LEU A 302 17.97 -18.57 -0.90
N CYS A 303 18.19 -19.22 -2.04
CA CYS A 303 17.84 -18.66 -3.35
C CYS A 303 16.37 -18.99 -3.67
N VAL A 304 15.46 -18.03 -3.46
CA VAL A 304 14.12 -18.09 -4.04
C VAL A 304 14.19 -17.41 -5.41
N PHE A 305 14.27 -18.22 -6.47
CA PHE A 305 14.03 -17.76 -7.84
C PHE A 305 12.54 -17.45 -8.00
N THR A 306 12.21 -16.28 -8.54
CA THR A 306 10.86 -16.04 -9.07
C THR A 306 10.98 -15.22 -10.35
N LEU A 307 11.14 -15.95 -11.46
CA LEU A 307 10.89 -15.46 -12.81
C LEU A 307 9.37 -15.36 -12.97
N PHE A 308 8.81 -14.16 -13.10
CA PHE A 308 7.45 -13.99 -13.60
C PHE A 308 7.54 -13.71 -15.11
N TYR A 309 7.31 -14.75 -15.91
CA TYR A 309 6.99 -14.63 -17.34
C TYR A 309 5.46 -14.70 -17.47
N PHE A 310 4.83 -13.61 -17.91
CA PHE A 310 3.46 -13.67 -18.40
C PHE A 310 3.48 -13.70 -19.92
N LEU A 311 2.97 -14.82 -20.44
CA LEU A 311 2.75 -15.16 -21.84
C LEU A 311 1.60 -14.33 -22.44
N PHE A 312 1.82 -13.79 -23.64
CA PHE A 312 0.80 -13.76 -24.70
C PHE A 312 1.49 -13.92 -26.06
N HIS A 313 1.67 -15.17 -26.51
CA HIS A 313 1.44 -15.53 -27.91
C HIS A 313 1.20 -17.05 -28.03
N PRO A 314 0.28 -17.51 -28.90
CA PRO A 314 -0.31 -18.84 -28.83
C PRO A 314 0.35 -19.77 -29.84
N SER A 315 1.42 -20.46 -29.47
CA SER A 315 1.90 -21.62 -30.25
C SER A 315 3.12 -22.26 -29.60
N SER A 316 2.93 -22.96 -28.49
CA SER A 316 3.67 -24.19 -28.15
C SER A 316 3.22 -24.70 -26.78
N ARG A 317 2.68 -25.92 -26.76
CA ARG A 317 2.42 -26.70 -25.56
C ARG A 317 3.75 -27.00 -24.88
N LEU A 318 3.86 -26.81 -23.56
CA LEU A 318 4.48 -27.75 -22.63
C LEU A 318 4.33 -27.24 -21.19
N THR A 319 3.58 -28.01 -20.41
CA THR A 319 3.26 -27.83 -19.00
C THR A 319 4.28 -28.62 -18.18
N TYR A 320 4.96 -28.05 -17.20
CA TYR A 320 5.50 -28.82 -16.06
C TYR A 320 5.54 -28.01 -14.76
N LEU A 321 4.90 -28.58 -13.73
CA LEU A 321 5.05 -28.30 -12.31
C LEU A 321 6.45 -28.71 -11.83
N ILE A 322 7.00 -28.00 -10.84
CA ILE A 322 8.15 -28.46 -10.06
C ILE A 322 7.77 -28.42 -8.58
N ASP A 323 7.61 -29.61 -8.00
CA ASP A 323 7.72 -29.88 -6.56
C ASP A 323 9.19 -30.12 -6.21
N THR A 324 9.64 -29.55 -5.10
CA THR A 324 11.02 -29.58 -4.60
C THR A 324 11.27 -30.77 -3.67
N TYR A 325 12.37 -31.52 -3.88
CA TYR A 325 13.11 -32.20 -2.81
C TYR A 325 14.62 -32.24 -3.12
N LEU A 326 15.44 -31.85 -2.15
CA LEU A 326 16.91 -31.89 -2.14
C LEU A 326 17.39 -33.16 -1.42
N ASN A 327 18.38 -33.87 -1.98
CA ASN A 327 19.63 -34.29 -1.31
C ASN A 327 20.47 -35.28 -2.15
N GLY A 328 21.77 -35.01 -2.29
CA GLY A 328 22.80 -36.04 -2.49
C GLY A 328 23.62 -35.96 -3.79
N PRO A 329 24.97 -36.01 -3.73
CA PRO A 329 25.83 -35.94 -4.91
C PRO A 329 26.12 -37.34 -5.46
N SER A 330 25.59 -37.64 -6.64
CA SER A 330 26.06 -38.76 -7.45
C SER A 330 25.86 -38.43 -8.92
N SER A 331 26.97 -38.46 -9.65
CA SER A 331 27.03 -38.38 -11.10
C SER A 331 26.01 -39.30 -11.76
N LEU A 332 25.12 -38.74 -12.57
CA LEU A 332 24.27 -39.52 -13.48
C LEU A 332 24.27 -38.89 -14.87
N VAL A 333 25.05 -39.51 -15.75
CA VAL A 333 24.91 -39.40 -17.19
C VAL A 333 23.56 -40.02 -17.56
N VAL A 334 22.67 -39.27 -18.21
CA VAL A 334 21.48 -39.82 -18.84
C VAL A 334 21.52 -39.51 -20.34
N ARG A 335 21.64 -40.60 -21.12
CA ARG A 335 21.52 -40.63 -22.58
C ARG A 335 20.11 -40.20 -22.99
N VAL A 336 20.04 -39.37 -24.03
CA VAL A 336 18.81 -39.07 -24.77
C VAL A 336 18.53 -40.25 -25.71
N PRO A 337 17.38 -40.93 -25.65
CA PRO A 337 16.93 -41.79 -26.75
C PRO A 337 16.39 -40.91 -27.89
N ALA A 338 16.65 -41.34 -29.12
CA ALA A 338 16.42 -40.65 -30.39
C ALA A 338 15.02 -40.08 -30.59
#